data_AF-A0A671Y3D9-F1
#
_entry.id   AF-A0A671Y3D9-F1
#
_cell.length_a   1.000
_cell.length_b   1.000
_cell.length_c   1.000
_cell.angle_alpha   90.00
_cell.angle_beta   90.00
_cell.angle_gamma   90.00
#
_symmetry.space_group_name_H-M   'P 1'
#
loop_
_entity.id
_entity.type
_entity.pdbx_description
1 polymer ?
#
loop_
_entity_poly.entity_id
_entity_poly.type
_entity_poly.pdbx_seq_one_letter_code
_entity_poly.pdbx_strand_id
1 'polypeptide(L)'
;MAAAQSRRGTRLFWTRLSRCRTPGPAPTRTGAGPHRCLSSVSAPPPPGTWSSELSRLSHRDLYRLSVTDPDRFWGSAADRLRWVEPFKRVRDCDLSSGKISWFLGGKLNVSVNCLDVHVEKHPDRVALIWERDEPGTEVKVTYRELLETTCRLANTLKSHGIQKGDRVAVYMPVSPLAVASMLACARIGAVHTVVFAGFSSEALAGRIQDAQCKAVLTCNEAVRGGRVVPLKSTVDAAVRSCPTVQHVFVSQRTENPTEMGPLDVPLEEVMSSQSPVCPAEPLDSEDLLFLLYTSGSTGKPKGVVHTQAGYLLYTSLTHQYVFDHRDGDVFGCVADVGWITGHSYVVYGPLSNGATTVLFESTPVYPDPGRYWETVQRLRISQFYGAPTALRLLLKYDDSWVKKFDRSSLRTLGSVGEPINHEAWHWFHSVVGEGRCPLVDTWWQTAVLMRFWSQSVGQVSFRAGLPHDRRGSLSCLTQVLIKHQS
;
A
#
# COMPACT_ATOMS: atom_id res chain seq x y z
N MET A 1 -28.14 -42.51 -30.50
CA MET A 1 -29.36 -42.35 -29.70
C MET A 1 -28.94 -42.00 -28.27
N ALA A 2 -29.52 -40.90 -27.76
CA ALA A 2 -29.61 -40.37 -26.38
C ALA A 2 -28.49 -40.72 -25.35
N ALA A 3 -27.72 -39.76 -24.81
CA ALA A 3 -28.09 -38.75 -23.78
C ALA A 3 -28.42 -39.41 -22.41
N ALA A 4 -28.13 -38.89 -21.22
CA ALA A 4 -27.38 -37.76 -20.68
C ALA A 4 -27.53 -37.85 -19.12
N GLN A 5 -26.88 -36.94 -18.40
CA GLN A 5 -27.02 -36.60 -16.95
C GLN A 5 -26.06 -37.38 -16.01
N SER A 6 -25.32 -36.76 -15.08
CA SER A 6 -25.44 -35.43 -14.48
C SER A 6 -24.06 -34.81 -14.13
N ARG A 7 -23.88 -33.52 -14.46
CA ARG A 7 -22.93 -32.61 -13.82
C ARG A 7 -23.68 -31.29 -13.57
N ARG A 8 -23.94 -30.98 -12.31
CA ARG A 8 -24.36 -29.67 -11.76
C ARG A 8 -23.61 -29.54 -10.44
N GLY A 9 -22.90 -28.46 -10.10
CA GLY A 9 -22.68 -27.23 -10.83
C GLY A 9 -21.59 -26.40 -10.14
N THR A 10 -21.03 -25.46 -10.90
CA THR A 10 -20.27 -24.28 -10.44
C THR A 10 -20.06 -23.41 -11.67
N ARG A 11 -21.05 -22.58 -12.02
CA ARG A 11 -20.95 -21.52 -13.03
C ARG A 11 -21.96 -20.41 -12.74
N LEU A 12 -21.49 -19.35 -12.10
CA LEU A 12 -22.07 -18.01 -11.95
C LEU A 12 -20.92 -17.22 -11.31
N PHE A 13 -20.23 -16.27 -11.94
CA PHE A 13 -20.70 -15.07 -12.62
C PHE A 13 -19.62 -14.54 -13.60
N TRP A 14 -20.04 -13.64 -14.49
CA TRP A 14 -19.27 -12.79 -15.43
C TRP A 14 -19.04 -13.32 -16.85
N THR A 15 -19.94 -12.98 -17.78
CA THR A 15 -19.57 -12.70 -19.18
C THR A 15 -20.64 -11.90 -19.96
N ARG A 16 -20.13 -10.99 -20.84
CA ARG A 16 -20.73 -10.33 -22.03
C ARG A 16 -21.58 -9.06 -21.79
N LEU A 17 -21.54 -7.98 -22.59
CA LEU A 17 -20.91 -7.66 -23.88
C LEU A 17 -20.87 -6.12 -24.09
N SER A 18 -19.92 -5.66 -24.91
CA SER A 18 -19.65 -4.29 -25.36
C SER A 18 -20.43 -3.89 -26.63
N ARG A 19 -20.61 -2.57 -26.91
CA ARG A 19 -20.47 -1.94 -28.24
C ARG A 19 -20.55 -0.39 -28.24
N CYS A 20 -19.85 0.18 -29.23
CA CYS A 20 -19.29 1.52 -29.40
C CYS A 20 -20.25 2.64 -29.84
N ARG A 21 -19.77 3.90 -29.76
CA ARG A 21 -19.90 4.96 -30.79
C ARG A 21 -18.90 6.12 -30.55
N THR A 22 -18.26 6.62 -31.60
CA THR A 22 -17.47 7.88 -31.70
C THR A 22 -17.66 8.45 -33.13
N PRO A 23 -17.16 9.65 -33.49
CA PRO A 23 -17.41 10.99 -32.92
C PRO A 23 -17.73 12.05 -34.02
N GLY A 24 -18.05 13.29 -33.63
CA GLY A 24 -18.16 14.46 -34.53
C GLY A 24 -17.12 15.55 -34.20
N PRO A 25 -16.67 16.40 -35.16
CA PRO A 25 -15.45 17.20 -35.03
C PRO A 25 -15.66 18.70 -34.72
N ALA A 26 -14.52 19.36 -34.39
CA ALA A 26 -14.14 20.78 -34.55
C ALA A 26 -13.99 21.62 -33.25
N PRO A 27 -13.22 22.73 -33.25
CA PRO A 27 -12.09 23.16 -34.10
C PRO A 27 -10.83 23.54 -33.31
N THR A 28 -9.75 23.75 -34.06
CA THR A 28 -8.41 24.22 -33.66
C THR A 28 -8.40 25.64 -33.09
N ARG A 29 -7.57 25.86 -32.06
CA ARG A 29 -7.20 27.21 -31.62
C ARG A 29 -5.72 27.28 -31.29
N THR A 30 -5.01 28.02 -32.14
CA THR A 30 -3.61 28.44 -32.02
C THR A 30 -3.50 29.56 -30.98
N GLY A 31 -2.37 29.61 -30.25
CA GLY A 31 -2.06 30.70 -29.34
C GLY A 31 -0.91 30.38 -28.38
N ALA A 32 0.32 30.55 -28.85
CA ALA A 32 1.50 30.59 -27.99
C ALA A 32 1.52 31.92 -27.21
N GLY A 33 1.71 31.86 -25.89
CA GLY A 33 1.85 32.99 -24.99
C GLY A 33 2.75 32.63 -23.80
N PRO A 34 3.51 33.60 -23.24
CA PRO A 34 4.79 33.36 -22.59
C PRO A 34 4.67 32.74 -21.19
N HIS A 35 5.64 31.90 -20.85
CA HIS A 35 5.83 31.27 -19.55
C HIS A 35 5.82 32.31 -18.41
N ARG A 36 4.71 32.36 -17.65
CA ARG A 36 4.68 32.98 -16.33
C ARG A 36 5.20 31.98 -15.30
N CYS A 37 6.30 32.31 -14.63
CA CYS A 37 6.65 31.70 -13.35
C CYS A 37 5.47 31.86 -12.38
N LEU A 38 4.83 30.75 -12.04
CA LEU A 38 3.80 30.71 -11.01
C LEU A 38 4.48 30.89 -9.64
N SER A 39 4.24 32.04 -9.03
CA SER A 39 4.56 32.29 -7.62
C SER A 39 3.86 31.26 -6.73
N SER A 40 4.63 30.56 -5.90
CA SER A 40 4.22 29.50 -4.99
C SER A 40 3.33 30.02 -3.86
N VAL A 41 2.02 30.04 -4.08
CA VAL A 41 1.05 30.07 -2.97
C VAL A 41 0.81 28.64 -2.54
N SER A 42 1.30 28.26 -1.36
CA SER A 42 0.98 26.96 -0.75
C SER A 42 -0.54 26.83 -0.67
N ALA A 43 -1.10 25.82 -1.33
CA ALA A 43 -2.52 25.52 -1.23
C ALA A 43 -2.91 25.30 0.26
N PRO A 44 -4.09 25.77 0.69
CA PRO A 44 -4.62 25.43 2.01
C PRO A 44 -4.76 23.90 2.14
N PRO A 45 -4.71 23.35 3.36
CA PRO A 45 -4.88 21.91 3.56
C PRO A 45 -6.22 21.46 2.96
N PRO A 46 -6.28 20.24 2.39
CA PRO A 46 -7.52 19.70 1.85
C PRO A 46 -8.64 19.69 2.93
N PRO A 47 -9.90 19.93 2.55
CA PRO A 47 -11.01 19.98 3.50
C PRO A 47 -11.13 18.69 4.31
N GLY A 48 -11.39 18.82 5.62
CA GLY A 48 -11.67 17.67 6.50
C GLY A 48 -10.44 16.93 7.05
N THR A 49 -9.22 17.40 6.77
CA THR A 49 -7.99 16.75 7.26
C THR A 49 -7.60 17.12 8.70
N TRP A 50 -8.06 18.27 9.19
CA TRP A 50 -7.68 18.81 10.48
C TRP A 50 -8.91 19.21 11.28
N SER A 51 -8.75 19.33 12.60
CA SER A 51 -9.67 20.13 13.42
C SER A 51 -9.91 21.50 12.77
N SER A 52 -11.08 22.10 13.02
CA SER A 52 -11.46 23.39 12.44
C SER A 52 -10.42 24.50 12.69
N GLU A 53 -9.62 24.37 13.76
CA GLU A 53 -8.54 25.29 14.11
C GLU A 53 -7.30 25.13 13.21
N LEU A 54 -6.76 23.92 13.03
CA LEU A 54 -5.54 23.69 12.25
C LEU A 54 -5.76 23.73 10.74
N SER A 55 -6.99 23.52 10.27
CA SER A 55 -7.37 23.61 8.84
C SER A 55 -7.11 24.98 8.21
N ARG A 56 -6.92 26.03 9.01
CA ARG A 56 -6.70 27.41 8.57
C ARG A 56 -5.23 27.81 8.47
N LEU A 57 -4.32 26.95 8.95
CA LEU A 57 -2.90 27.24 8.98
C LEU A 57 -2.23 26.99 7.63
N SER A 58 -1.24 27.85 7.29
CA SER A 58 -0.38 27.61 6.14
C SER A 58 0.48 26.36 6.36
N HIS A 59 1.00 25.78 5.28
CA HIS A 59 1.93 24.65 5.39
C HIS A 59 3.13 24.97 6.32
N ARG A 60 3.70 26.18 6.19
CA ARG A 60 4.81 26.65 7.02
C ARG A 60 4.44 26.69 8.50
N ASP A 61 3.21 27.12 8.82
CA ASP A 61 2.75 27.18 10.20
C ASP A 61 2.45 25.79 10.78
N LEU A 62 1.86 24.89 9.99
CA LEU A 62 1.67 23.48 10.35
C LEU A 62 3.01 22.79 10.62
N TYR A 63 4.00 23.02 9.76
CA TYR A 63 5.36 22.51 9.96
C TYR A 63 6.01 23.08 11.22
N ARG A 64 5.91 24.39 11.45
CA ARG A 64 6.43 24.99 12.68
C ARG A 64 5.78 24.33 13.90
N LEU A 65 4.46 24.16 13.89
CA LEU A 65 3.71 23.54 14.98
C LEU A 65 4.16 22.10 15.23
N SER A 66 4.35 21.29 14.18
CA SER A 66 4.81 19.89 14.32
C SER A 66 6.19 19.76 14.98
N VAL A 67 6.98 20.83 14.96
CA VAL A 67 8.32 20.90 15.57
C VAL A 67 8.27 21.52 16.96
N THR A 68 7.57 22.65 17.13
CA THR A 68 7.60 23.41 18.38
C THR A 68 6.59 22.92 19.42
N ASP A 69 5.45 22.39 18.97
CA ASP A 69 4.40 21.82 19.83
C ASP A 69 3.83 20.54 19.19
N PRO A 70 4.63 19.46 19.17
CA PRO A 70 4.25 18.19 18.55
C PRO A 70 3.06 17.52 19.24
N ASP A 71 2.86 17.71 20.56
CA ASP A 71 1.72 17.11 21.25
C ASP A 71 0.41 17.69 20.73
N ARG A 72 0.34 19.01 20.58
CA ARG A 72 -0.82 19.67 19.98
C ARG A 72 -1.01 19.29 18.51
N PHE A 73 0.07 19.27 17.73
CA PHE A 73 0.00 18.91 16.31
C PHE A 73 -0.49 17.47 16.11
N TRP A 74 0.19 16.50 16.70
CA TRP A 74 -0.11 15.08 16.51
C TRP A 74 -1.39 14.65 17.22
N GLY A 75 -1.69 15.26 18.37
CA GLY A 75 -2.97 15.08 19.06
C GLY A 75 -4.14 15.46 18.15
N SER A 76 -4.08 16.61 17.49
CA SER A 76 -5.14 17.01 16.55
C SER A 76 -5.10 16.23 15.23
N ALA A 77 -3.92 15.84 14.74
CA ALA A 77 -3.81 15.00 13.55
C ALA A 77 -4.53 13.65 13.74
N ALA A 78 -4.46 13.10 14.95
CA ALA A 78 -5.05 11.81 15.32
C ALA A 78 -6.59 11.82 15.30
N ASP A 79 -7.24 12.99 15.32
CA ASP A 79 -8.70 13.12 15.20
C ASP A 79 -9.24 12.56 13.88
N ARG A 80 -8.38 12.42 12.88
CA ARG A 80 -8.75 11.85 11.59
C ARG A 80 -8.99 10.34 11.63
N LEU A 81 -8.48 9.67 12.66
CA LEU A 81 -8.65 8.23 12.84
C LEU A 81 -9.89 7.98 13.70
N ARG A 82 -10.61 6.89 13.39
CA ARG A 82 -11.66 6.37 14.26
C ARG A 82 -11.02 5.58 15.40
N TRP A 83 -11.21 6.10 16.60
CA TRP A 83 -10.84 5.49 17.86
C TRP A 83 -12.02 4.71 18.45
N VAL A 84 -11.73 3.53 19.00
CA VAL A 84 -12.66 2.79 19.88
C VAL A 84 -12.61 3.41 21.29
N GLU A 85 -11.40 3.66 21.78
CA GLU A 85 -11.15 4.39 23.03
C GLU A 85 -10.18 5.54 22.74
N PRO A 86 -10.45 6.78 23.17
CA PRO A 86 -9.56 7.92 22.93
C PRO A 86 -8.25 7.77 23.72
N PHE A 87 -7.14 8.20 23.12
CA PHE A 87 -5.84 8.22 23.81
C PHE A 87 -5.78 9.27 24.91
N LYS A 88 -4.96 9.01 25.93
CA LYS A 88 -4.76 9.89 27.09
C LYS A 88 -3.47 10.69 27.02
N ARG A 89 -2.48 10.21 26.26
CA ARG A 89 -1.19 10.86 26.09
C ARG A 89 -0.71 10.71 24.64
N VAL A 90 -0.34 11.81 24.00
CA VAL A 90 0.05 11.83 22.59
C VAL A 90 1.36 11.07 22.36
N ARG A 91 2.35 11.23 23.24
CA ARG A 91 3.63 10.52 23.15
C ARG A 91 4.31 10.32 24.50
N ASP A 92 5.14 9.29 24.57
CA ASP A 92 6.11 9.01 25.63
C ASP A 92 7.36 8.47 24.94
N CYS A 93 8.37 9.32 24.83
CA CYS A 93 9.40 9.24 23.80
C CYS A 93 10.77 9.56 24.41
N ASP A 94 11.63 8.56 24.51
CA ASP A 94 13.04 8.68 24.87
C ASP A 94 13.88 7.90 23.85
N LEU A 95 14.54 8.65 22.97
CA LEU A 95 15.41 8.11 21.95
C LEU A 95 16.70 7.49 22.49
N SER A 96 17.16 7.92 23.67
CA SER A 96 18.41 7.42 24.26
C SER A 96 18.26 6.00 24.79
N SER A 97 17.10 5.66 25.33
CA SER A 97 16.73 4.30 25.75
C SER A 97 16.01 3.51 24.66
N GLY A 98 15.59 4.17 23.59
CA GLY A 98 14.79 3.58 22.54
C GLY A 98 13.34 3.28 22.95
N LYS A 99 12.82 3.99 23.94
CA LYS A 99 11.42 3.91 24.32
C LYS A 99 10.63 4.91 23.47
N ILE A 100 9.84 4.41 22.53
CA ILE A 100 9.05 5.24 21.63
C ILE A 100 7.62 4.73 21.66
N SER A 101 6.68 5.56 22.12
CA SER A 101 5.26 5.21 22.14
C SER A 101 4.40 6.42 21.82
N TRP A 102 3.33 6.20 21.06
CA TRP A 102 2.41 7.21 20.59
C TRP A 102 0.97 6.84 20.94
N PHE A 103 0.16 7.85 21.27
CA PHE A 103 -1.28 7.73 21.54
C PHE A 103 -1.61 6.70 22.63
N LEU A 104 -0.88 6.76 23.75
CA LEU A 104 -1.00 5.84 24.87
C LEU A 104 -2.40 5.88 25.50
N GLY A 105 -2.92 4.69 25.78
CA GLY A 105 -4.30 4.47 26.27
C GLY A 105 -5.37 4.55 25.19
N GLY A 106 -4.99 4.87 23.95
CA GLY A 106 -5.91 4.85 22.82
C GLY A 106 -6.05 3.43 22.28
N LYS A 107 -7.28 3.09 21.85
CA LYS A 107 -7.56 1.86 21.14
C LYS A 107 -8.22 2.14 19.81
N LEU A 108 -7.80 1.41 18.80
CA LEU A 108 -8.34 1.50 17.45
C LEU A 108 -8.23 0.13 16.76
N ASN A 109 -8.71 0.08 15.52
CA ASN A 109 -8.38 -1.03 14.62
C ASN A 109 -8.03 -0.48 13.24
N VAL A 110 -6.88 -0.88 12.69
CA VAL A 110 -6.41 -0.39 11.38
C VAL A 110 -7.33 -0.86 10.25
N SER A 111 -7.88 -2.08 10.30
CA SER A 111 -8.84 -2.57 9.30
C SER A 111 -10.09 -1.70 9.27
N VAL A 112 -10.61 -1.30 10.44
CA VAL A 112 -11.79 -0.41 10.54
C VAL A 112 -11.55 0.92 9.86
N ASN A 113 -10.39 1.54 10.11
CA ASN A 113 -10.02 2.82 9.52
C ASN A 113 -9.74 2.74 8.01
N CYS A 114 -9.37 1.57 7.49
CA CYS A 114 -9.15 1.35 6.07
C CYS A 114 -10.40 0.86 5.32
N LEU A 115 -11.42 0.32 6.00
CA LEU A 115 -12.57 -0.33 5.36
C LEU A 115 -13.90 0.17 5.91
N ASP A 116 -14.24 -0.20 7.15
CA ASP A 116 -15.58 -0.01 7.72
C ASP A 116 -16.02 1.47 7.68
N VAL A 117 -15.14 2.42 8.01
CA VAL A 117 -15.43 3.87 7.96
C VAL A 117 -15.85 4.37 6.57
N HIS A 118 -15.36 3.71 5.50
CA HIS A 118 -15.64 4.05 4.12
C HIS A 118 -16.85 3.29 3.60
N VAL A 119 -17.04 2.04 4.01
CA VAL A 119 -18.24 1.25 3.71
C VAL A 119 -19.50 1.91 4.26
N GLU A 120 -19.43 2.52 5.45
CA GLU A 120 -20.54 3.27 6.04
C GLU A 120 -21.01 4.46 5.19
N LYS A 121 -20.12 5.05 4.38
CA LYS A 121 -20.41 6.25 3.57
C LYS A 121 -20.61 5.93 2.10
N HIS A 122 -19.74 5.10 1.55
CA HIS A 122 -19.61 4.82 0.12
C HIS A 122 -19.26 3.35 -0.13
N PRO A 123 -20.16 2.40 0.19
CA PRO A 123 -19.87 0.96 0.11
C PRO A 123 -19.49 0.50 -1.30
N ASP A 124 -20.10 1.10 -2.32
CA ASP A 124 -19.93 0.70 -3.72
C ASP A 124 -18.82 1.50 -4.44
N ARG A 125 -18.09 2.35 -3.70
CA ARG A 125 -16.88 2.99 -4.23
C ARG A 125 -15.80 1.93 -4.46
N VAL A 126 -15.09 2.03 -5.58
CA VAL A 126 -13.96 1.15 -5.88
C VAL A 126 -12.81 1.44 -4.91
N ALA A 127 -12.41 0.44 -4.13
CA ALA A 127 -11.23 0.51 -3.26
C ALA A 127 -9.98 0.13 -4.04
N LEU A 128 -10.02 -0.99 -4.76
CA LEU A 128 -8.87 -1.56 -5.46
C LEU A 128 -9.17 -1.69 -6.96
N ILE A 129 -8.19 -1.34 -7.78
CA ILE A 129 -8.14 -1.74 -9.18
C ILE A 129 -6.96 -2.69 -9.34
N TRP A 130 -7.23 -3.99 -9.47
CA TRP A 130 -6.22 -4.98 -9.76
C TRP A 130 -5.91 -5.01 -11.25
N GLU A 131 -4.87 -4.28 -11.63
CA GLU A 131 -4.28 -4.31 -12.96
C GLU A 131 -3.46 -5.60 -13.08
N ARG A 132 -4.12 -6.66 -13.55
CA ARG A 132 -3.53 -7.99 -13.76
C ARG A 132 -2.43 -7.93 -14.82
N ASP A 133 -1.66 -9.00 -14.91
CA ASP A 133 -0.52 -9.07 -15.82
C ASP A 133 -0.87 -8.75 -17.29
N GLU A 134 -2.04 -9.18 -17.77
CA GLU A 134 -2.52 -8.86 -19.12
C GLU A 134 -3.25 -7.51 -19.19
N PRO A 135 -2.88 -6.60 -20.10
CA PRO A 135 -3.55 -5.29 -20.24
C PRO A 135 -5.06 -5.42 -20.46
N GLY A 136 -5.85 -4.56 -19.81
CA GLY A 136 -7.31 -4.51 -19.98
C GLY A 136 -8.06 -5.67 -19.34
N THR A 137 -7.40 -6.46 -18.49
CA THR A 137 -8.03 -7.54 -17.70
C THR A 137 -8.22 -7.16 -16.24
N GLU A 138 -8.35 -5.86 -15.96
CA GLU A 138 -8.41 -5.37 -14.59
C GLU A 138 -9.64 -5.86 -13.83
N VAL A 139 -9.48 -6.12 -12.53
CA VAL A 139 -10.58 -6.43 -11.62
C VAL A 139 -10.77 -5.27 -10.67
N LYS A 140 -11.99 -4.72 -10.62
CA LYS A 140 -12.34 -3.66 -9.66
C LYS A 140 -12.98 -4.31 -8.44
N VAL A 141 -12.52 -3.91 -7.26
CA VAL A 141 -13.05 -4.38 -5.98
C VAL A 141 -13.53 -3.16 -5.19
N THR A 142 -14.81 -3.17 -4.84
CA THR A 142 -15.45 -2.13 -4.03
C THR A 142 -15.02 -2.21 -2.56
N TYR A 143 -15.21 -1.14 -1.80
CA TYR A 143 -14.97 -1.15 -0.35
C TYR A 143 -15.82 -2.23 0.35
N ARG A 144 -17.07 -2.43 -0.07
CA ARG A 144 -17.94 -3.51 0.43
C ARG A 144 -17.33 -4.89 0.17
N GLU A 145 -16.99 -5.19 -1.08
CA GLU A 145 -16.42 -6.49 -1.45
C GLU A 145 -15.09 -6.76 -0.73
N LEU A 146 -14.24 -5.72 -0.58
CA LEU A 146 -12.99 -5.83 0.15
C LEU A 146 -13.24 -6.11 1.65
N LEU A 147 -14.19 -5.42 2.28
CA LEU A 147 -14.56 -5.66 3.68
C LEU A 147 -15.10 -7.08 3.89
N GLU A 148 -16.01 -7.55 3.01
CA GLU A 148 -16.55 -8.90 3.09
C GLU A 148 -15.44 -9.95 2.93
N THR A 149 -14.52 -9.75 1.97
CA THR A 149 -13.37 -10.65 1.75
C THR A 149 -12.44 -10.67 2.95
N THR A 150 -12.10 -9.50 3.50
CA THR A 150 -11.29 -9.35 4.71
C THR A 150 -11.96 -10.02 5.91
N CYS A 151 -13.27 -9.87 6.09
CA CYS A 151 -13.99 -10.50 7.19
C CYS A 151 -14.05 -12.02 7.07
N ARG A 152 -14.31 -12.55 5.87
CA ARG A 152 -14.28 -14.01 5.63
C ARG A 152 -12.91 -14.58 5.93
N LEU A 153 -11.86 -13.92 5.44
CA LEU A 153 -10.49 -14.33 5.69
C LEU A 153 -10.13 -14.24 7.18
N ALA A 154 -10.52 -13.17 7.87
CA ALA A 154 -10.32 -13.02 9.31
C ALA A 154 -11.00 -14.15 10.10
N ASN A 155 -12.24 -14.50 9.74
CA ASN A 155 -12.96 -15.62 10.35
C ASN A 155 -12.30 -16.97 10.03
N THR A 156 -11.80 -17.18 8.79
CA THR A 156 -11.01 -18.35 8.43
C THR A 156 -9.76 -18.47 9.29
N LEU A 157 -9.01 -17.39 9.49
CA LEU A 157 -7.82 -17.40 10.34
C LEU A 157 -8.18 -17.73 11.79
N LYS A 158 -9.24 -17.12 12.34
CA LYS A 158 -9.73 -17.41 13.71
C LYS A 158 -10.18 -18.86 13.87
N SER A 159 -10.87 -19.43 12.88
CA SER A 159 -11.32 -20.84 12.94
C SER A 159 -10.16 -21.83 12.90
N HIS A 160 -8.99 -21.41 12.44
CA HIS A 160 -7.74 -22.15 12.44
C HIS A 160 -6.80 -21.73 13.58
N GLY A 161 -7.35 -21.13 14.65
CA GLY A 161 -6.62 -20.88 15.89
C GLY A 161 -5.66 -19.69 15.87
N ILE A 162 -5.70 -18.83 14.83
CA ILE A 162 -4.92 -17.59 14.82
C ILE A 162 -5.56 -16.57 15.76
N GLN A 163 -4.76 -16.04 16.69
CA GLN A 163 -5.19 -15.11 17.73
C GLN A 163 -4.40 -13.80 17.70
N LYS A 164 -4.83 -12.83 18.51
CA LYS A 164 -4.11 -11.56 18.72
C LYS A 164 -2.64 -11.85 19.10
N GLY A 165 -1.71 -11.20 18.41
CA GLY A 165 -0.27 -11.34 18.61
C GLY A 165 0.40 -12.49 17.84
N ASP A 166 -0.36 -13.39 17.22
CA ASP A 166 0.20 -14.44 16.37
C ASP A 166 0.76 -13.87 15.06
N ARG A 167 1.85 -14.45 14.56
CA ARG A 167 2.49 -14.01 13.31
C ARG A 167 2.01 -14.83 12.13
N VAL A 168 1.62 -14.16 11.06
CA VAL A 168 1.16 -14.78 9.81
C VAL A 168 2.02 -14.29 8.66
N ALA A 169 2.73 -15.21 7.99
CA ALA A 169 3.50 -14.86 6.80
C ALA A 169 2.57 -14.70 5.60
N VAL A 170 2.77 -13.65 4.81
CA VAL A 170 2.05 -13.44 3.54
C VAL A 170 3.07 -13.52 2.40
N TYR A 171 2.99 -14.58 1.59
CA TYR A 171 3.87 -14.83 0.46
C TYR A 171 3.02 -14.89 -0.82
N MET A 172 2.53 -13.72 -1.24
CA MET A 172 1.62 -13.55 -2.37
C MET A 172 2.10 -12.41 -3.27
N PRO A 173 1.80 -12.43 -4.58
CA PRO A 173 2.00 -11.26 -5.42
C PRO A 173 1.00 -10.17 -5.03
N VAL A 174 1.27 -8.93 -5.45
CA VAL A 174 0.33 -7.82 -5.29
C VAL A 174 -1.02 -8.17 -5.93
N SER A 175 -2.05 -8.27 -5.09
CA SER A 175 -3.38 -8.76 -5.45
C SER A 175 -4.41 -8.35 -4.39
N PRO A 176 -5.72 -8.36 -4.71
CA PRO A 176 -6.77 -8.06 -3.73
C PRO A 176 -6.70 -8.97 -2.51
N LEU A 177 -6.34 -10.24 -2.70
CA LEU A 177 -6.22 -11.19 -1.59
C LEU A 177 -5.01 -10.90 -0.70
N ALA A 178 -3.88 -10.44 -1.25
CA ALA A 178 -2.74 -10.00 -0.43
C ALA A 178 -3.10 -8.79 0.44
N VAL A 179 -3.84 -7.83 -0.12
CA VAL A 179 -4.38 -6.68 0.64
C VAL A 179 -5.35 -7.14 1.72
N ALA A 180 -6.31 -8.01 1.36
CA ALA A 180 -7.27 -8.56 2.30
C ALA A 180 -6.59 -9.36 3.41
N SER A 181 -5.49 -10.06 3.14
CA SER A 181 -4.68 -10.80 4.10
C SER A 181 -4.04 -9.89 5.15
N MET A 182 -3.43 -8.79 4.72
CA MET A 182 -2.85 -7.79 5.62
C MET A 182 -3.93 -7.18 6.52
N LEU A 183 -5.08 -6.82 5.95
CA LEU A 183 -6.19 -6.22 6.68
C LEU A 183 -6.92 -7.23 7.59
N ALA A 184 -7.02 -8.50 7.19
CA ALA A 184 -7.60 -9.56 8.01
C ALA A 184 -6.75 -9.82 9.26
N CYS A 185 -5.43 -9.86 9.12
CA CYS A 185 -4.52 -9.94 10.26
C CYS A 185 -4.70 -8.74 11.20
N ALA A 186 -4.67 -7.52 10.64
CA ALA A 186 -4.89 -6.30 11.40
C ALA A 186 -6.27 -6.26 12.10
N ARG A 187 -7.31 -6.83 11.48
CA ARG A 187 -8.67 -6.89 12.03
C ARG A 187 -8.75 -7.71 13.30
N ILE A 188 -8.02 -8.83 13.37
CA ILE A 188 -8.04 -9.77 14.50
C ILE A 188 -6.86 -9.59 15.46
N GLY A 189 -6.02 -8.58 15.24
CA GLY A 189 -4.83 -8.32 16.03
C GLY A 189 -3.67 -9.28 15.79
N ALA A 190 -3.72 -10.08 14.72
CA ALA A 190 -2.57 -10.86 14.27
C ALA A 190 -1.56 -9.93 13.58
N VAL A 191 -0.28 -10.31 13.64
CA VAL A 191 0.83 -9.54 13.10
C VAL A 191 1.24 -10.16 11.76
N HIS A 192 0.92 -9.48 10.66
CA HIS A 192 1.34 -10.02 9.36
C HIS A 192 2.83 -9.74 9.11
N THR A 193 3.47 -10.62 8.35
CA THR A 193 4.81 -10.40 7.80
C THR A 193 4.81 -10.73 6.32
N VAL A 194 4.70 -9.70 5.49
CA VAL A 194 4.73 -9.89 4.04
C VAL A 194 6.16 -10.16 3.60
N VAL A 195 6.32 -11.21 2.80
CA VAL A 195 7.60 -11.60 2.19
C VAL A 195 7.43 -11.49 0.67
N PHE A 196 8.34 -10.76 0.03
CA PHE A 196 8.30 -10.57 -1.42
C PHE A 196 8.26 -11.92 -2.16
N ALA A 197 7.25 -12.11 -3.02
CA ALA A 197 6.97 -13.36 -3.73
C ALA A 197 8.05 -13.78 -4.76
N GLY A 198 9.14 -13.02 -4.88
CA GLY A 198 10.32 -13.40 -5.66
C GLY A 198 11.49 -13.94 -4.82
N PHE A 199 11.36 -14.05 -3.49
CA PHE A 199 12.40 -14.61 -2.63
C PHE A 199 12.41 -16.14 -2.64
N SER A 200 13.60 -16.73 -2.42
CA SER A 200 13.78 -18.19 -2.36
C SER A 200 13.14 -18.81 -1.12
N SER A 201 13.05 -20.14 -1.11
CA SER A 201 12.56 -20.94 0.02
C SER A 201 13.37 -20.70 1.29
N GLU A 202 14.69 -20.54 1.19
CA GLU A 202 15.58 -20.31 2.33
C GLU A 202 15.36 -18.91 2.91
N ALA A 203 15.21 -17.90 2.03
CA ALA A 203 14.92 -16.54 2.43
C ALA A 203 13.53 -16.41 3.08
N LEU A 204 12.54 -17.16 2.59
CA LEU A 204 11.21 -17.27 3.19
C LEU A 204 11.28 -17.97 4.55
N ALA A 205 11.90 -19.15 4.63
CA ALA A 205 12.03 -19.95 5.84
C ALA A 205 12.71 -19.18 6.98
N GLY A 206 13.82 -18.49 6.70
CA GLY A 206 14.53 -17.71 7.71
C GLY A 206 13.66 -16.61 8.35
N ARG A 207 12.74 -16.01 7.58
CA ARG A 207 11.81 -14.99 8.08
C ARG A 207 10.65 -15.61 8.86
N ILE A 208 10.12 -16.73 8.39
CA ILE A 208 9.07 -17.50 9.10
C ILE A 208 9.59 -17.93 10.47
N GLN A 209 10.82 -18.45 10.53
CA GLN A 209 11.44 -18.89 11.77
C GLN A 209 11.74 -17.72 12.71
N ASP A 210 12.33 -16.63 12.22
CA ASP A 210 12.62 -15.47 13.07
C ASP A 210 11.35 -14.84 13.64
N ALA A 211 10.29 -14.70 12.83
CA ALA A 211 9.00 -14.18 13.29
C ALA A 211 8.17 -15.20 14.08
N GLN A 212 8.60 -16.47 14.12
CA GLN A 212 7.85 -17.58 14.71
C GLN A 212 6.40 -17.63 14.17
N CYS A 213 6.24 -17.58 12.84
CA CYS A 213 4.93 -17.55 12.21
C CYS A 213 4.17 -18.86 12.44
N LYS A 214 2.88 -18.75 12.78
CA LYS A 214 1.96 -19.88 12.92
C LYS A 214 1.29 -20.30 11.62
N ALA A 215 1.18 -19.37 10.66
CA ALA A 215 0.58 -19.66 9.37
C ALA A 215 1.28 -18.95 8.22
N VAL A 216 1.08 -19.48 7.01
CA VAL A 216 1.51 -18.88 5.75
C VAL A 216 0.29 -18.72 4.84
N LEU A 217 0.08 -17.54 4.28
CA LEU A 217 -0.87 -17.24 3.23
C LEU A 217 -0.11 -17.16 1.90
N THR A 218 -0.46 -18.00 0.92
CA THR A 218 0.18 -18.04 -0.41
C THR A 218 -0.84 -18.24 -1.52
N CYS A 219 -0.41 -18.05 -2.76
CA CYS A 219 -1.10 -18.57 -3.94
C CYS A 219 -0.40 -19.84 -4.45
N ASN A 220 -1.08 -20.57 -5.32
CA ASN A 220 -0.52 -21.68 -6.07
C ASN A 220 0.67 -21.20 -6.93
N GLU A 221 0.45 -20.15 -7.71
CA GLU A 221 1.42 -19.52 -8.61
C GLU A 221 1.24 -17.98 -8.61
N ALA A 222 2.24 -17.26 -9.12
CA ALA A 222 2.12 -15.85 -9.50
C ALA A 222 2.32 -15.70 -11.00
N VAL A 223 1.71 -14.67 -11.60
CA VAL A 223 1.90 -14.31 -13.00
C VAL A 223 2.50 -12.91 -13.07
N ARG A 224 3.64 -12.75 -13.75
CA ARG A 224 4.32 -11.46 -13.87
C ARG A 224 5.17 -11.37 -15.13
N GLY A 225 4.85 -10.40 -15.98
CA GLY A 225 5.55 -10.16 -17.24
C GLY A 225 5.46 -11.35 -18.20
N GLY A 226 4.29 -12.00 -18.27
CA GLY A 226 4.03 -13.21 -19.06
C GLY A 226 4.64 -14.48 -18.48
N ARG A 227 5.26 -14.43 -17.29
CA ARG A 227 5.91 -15.59 -16.66
C ARG A 227 5.11 -16.10 -15.47
N VAL A 228 5.07 -17.41 -15.33
CA VAL A 228 4.47 -18.10 -14.18
C VAL A 228 5.57 -18.44 -13.16
N VAL A 229 5.32 -18.14 -11.88
CA VAL A 229 6.22 -18.40 -10.76
C VAL A 229 5.54 -19.36 -9.77
N PRO A 230 6.09 -20.55 -9.49
CA PRO A 230 5.42 -21.58 -8.70
C PRO A 230 5.56 -21.34 -7.19
N LEU A 231 4.78 -20.40 -6.65
CA LEU A 231 4.88 -19.97 -5.23
C LEU A 231 4.67 -21.11 -4.25
N LYS A 232 3.68 -21.99 -4.48
CA LYS A 232 3.39 -23.10 -3.55
C LYS A 232 4.59 -24.04 -3.38
N SER A 233 5.31 -24.34 -4.46
CA SER A 233 6.52 -25.17 -4.38
C SER A 233 7.61 -24.54 -3.51
N THR A 234 7.75 -23.21 -3.55
CA THR A 234 8.68 -22.46 -2.70
C THR A 234 8.25 -22.49 -1.24
N VAL A 235 6.94 -22.36 -0.98
CA VAL A 235 6.38 -22.47 0.38
C VAL A 235 6.60 -23.86 0.95
N ASP A 236 6.34 -24.92 0.17
CA ASP A 236 6.54 -26.31 0.60
C ASP A 236 7.98 -26.59 1.01
N ALA A 237 8.94 -26.09 0.23
CA ALA A 237 10.35 -26.21 0.56
C ALA A 237 10.69 -25.43 1.85
N ALA A 238 10.14 -24.23 2.03
CA ALA A 238 10.40 -23.40 3.21
C ALA A 238 9.84 -24.00 4.50
N VAL A 239 8.56 -24.42 4.49
CA VAL A 239 7.84 -24.85 5.71
C VAL A 239 8.37 -26.15 6.30
N ARG A 240 9.08 -26.98 5.52
CA ARG A 240 9.80 -28.17 6.03
C ARG A 240 10.77 -27.86 7.16
N SER A 241 11.31 -26.64 7.19
CA SER A 241 12.25 -26.18 8.21
C SER A 241 11.60 -25.26 9.25
N CYS A 242 10.27 -25.10 9.23
CA CYS A 242 9.54 -24.14 10.05
C CYS A 242 8.51 -24.84 10.96
N PRO A 243 8.93 -25.41 12.11
CA PRO A 243 8.07 -26.23 12.95
C PRO A 243 6.93 -25.45 13.62
N THR A 244 6.99 -24.12 13.63
CA THR A 244 5.93 -23.26 14.17
C THR A 244 4.71 -23.16 13.26
N VAL A 245 4.86 -23.47 11.96
CA VAL A 245 3.78 -23.35 10.99
C VAL A 245 2.79 -24.50 11.18
N GLN A 246 1.54 -24.14 11.45
CA GLN A 246 0.42 -25.04 11.67
C GLN A 246 -0.50 -25.12 10.44
N HIS A 247 -0.58 -24.03 9.67
CA HIS A 247 -1.46 -23.93 8.51
C HIS A 247 -0.80 -23.18 7.35
N VAL A 248 -1.00 -23.68 6.13
CA VAL A 248 -0.64 -23.01 4.88
C VAL A 248 -1.91 -22.80 4.07
N PHE A 249 -2.39 -21.56 4.02
CA PHE A 249 -3.58 -21.19 3.28
C PHE A 249 -3.20 -20.95 1.82
N VAL A 250 -3.75 -21.75 0.90
CA VAL A 250 -3.37 -21.74 -0.51
C VAL A 250 -4.55 -21.24 -1.35
N SER A 251 -4.33 -20.13 -2.05
CA SER A 251 -5.27 -19.55 -3.01
C SER A 251 -4.93 -19.93 -4.45
N GLN A 252 -5.93 -19.98 -5.33
CA GLN A 252 -5.77 -20.33 -6.73
C GLN A 252 -5.69 -19.07 -7.63
N ARG A 253 -4.48 -18.70 -8.06
CA ARG A 253 -4.23 -17.58 -9.00
C ARG A 253 -4.29 -17.99 -10.47
N THR A 254 -3.87 -19.20 -10.81
CA THR A 254 -3.89 -19.76 -12.18
C THR A 254 -4.78 -21.01 -12.22
N GLU A 255 -5.11 -21.54 -13.41
CA GLU A 255 -5.87 -22.79 -13.49
C GLU A 255 -5.01 -24.05 -13.29
N ASN A 256 -3.70 -23.88 -13.12
CA ASN A 256 -2.78 -25.00 -12.96
C ASN A 256 -3.04 -25.73 -11.63
N PRO A 257 -3.22 -27.06 -11.65
CA PRO A 257 -3.42 -27.82 -10.43
C PRO A 257 -2.20 -27.68 -9.52
N THR A 258 -2.43 -27.76 -8.22
CA THR A 258 -1.37 -27.65 -7.21
C THR A 258 -1.58 -28.71 -6.15
N GLU A 259 -0.47 -29.34 -5.76
CA GLU A 259 -0.48 -30.37 -4.74
C GLU A 259 -0.68 -29.75 -3.35
N MET A 260 -1.64 -30.32 -2.62
CA MET A 260 -1.98 -29.93 -1.27
C MET A 260 -1.41 -30.98 -0.29
N GLY A 261 -0.52 -30.54 0.57
CA GLY A 261 0.04 -31.29 1.68
C GLY A 261 -0.82 -31.22 2.95
N PRO A 262 -0.37 -31.87 4.03
CA PRO A 262 -1.16 -32.03 5.26
C PRO A 262 -1.40 -30.74 6.05
N LEU A 263 -0.56 -29.72 5.89
CA LEU A 263 -0.73 -28.41 6.52
C LEU A 263 -1.61 -27.46 5.69
N ASP A 264 -1.94 -27.86 4.45
CA ASP A 264 -2.49 -26.94 3.47
C ASP A 264 -4.01 -26.85 3.58
N VAL A 265 -4.51 -25.63 3.48
CA VAL A 265 -5.93 -25.29 3.56
C VAL A 265 -6.35 -24.67 2.23
N PRO A 266 -7.35 -25.24 1.51
CA PRO A 266 -7.86 -24.66 0.27
C PRO A 266 -8.64 -23.38 0.60
N LEU A 267 -8.02 -22.23 0.34
CA LEU A 267 -8.44 -20.99 0.97
C LEU A 267 -9.83 -20.53 0.50
N GLU A 268 -10.09 -20.55 -0.81
CA GLU A 268 -11.38 -20.12 -1.37
C GLU A 268 -12.55 -20.99 -0.87
N GLU A 269 -12.35 -22.31 -0.80
CA GLU A 269 -13.36 -23.26 -0.32
C GLU A 269 -13.73 -22.94 1.13
N VAL A 270 -12.73 -22.84 2.01
CA VAL A 270 -12.95 -22.56 3.42
C VAL A 270 -13.54 -21.16 3.62
N MET A 271 -13.02 -20.14 2.93
CA MET A 271 -13.52 -18.76 3.02
C MET A 271 -14.98 -18.65 2.56
N SER A 272 -15.41 -19.45 1.57
CA SER A 272 -16.80 -19.41 1.07
C SER A 272 -17.83 -19.76 2.14
N SER A 273 -17.43 -20.59 3.12
CA SER A 273 -18.27 -21.00 4.25
C SER A 273 -18.28 -20.02 5.43
N GLN A 274 -17.33 -19.07 5.47
CA GLN A 274 -17.22 -18.11 6.59
C GLN A 274 -18.20 -16.95 6.46
N SER A 275 -18.61 -16.37 7.59
CA SER A 275 -19.43 -15.16 7.60
C SER A 275 -18.71 -13.98 6.91
N PRO A 276 -19.41 -13.15 6.09
CA PRO A 276 -18.88 -11.88 5.57
C PRO A 276 -18.73 -10.79 6.64
N VAL A 277 -19.09 -11.08 7.89
CA VAL A 277 -18.96 -10.15 9.01
C VAL A 277 -18.01 -10.76 10.05
N CYS A 278 -16.98 -10.00 10.42
CA CYS A 278 -16.05 -10.33 11.49
C CYS A 278 -15.94 -9.10 12.41
N PRO A 279 -16.30 -9.15 13.70
CA PRO A 279 -16.05 -8.06 14.62
C PRO A 279 -14.55 -7.75 14.70
N ALA A 280 -14.20 -6.46 14.62
CA ALA A 280 -12.81 -6.03 14.73
C ALA A 280 -12.38 -5.99 16.21
N GLU A 281 -11.18 -6.51 16.50
CA GLU A 281 -10.63 -6.48 17.86
C GLU A 281 -10.21 -5.04 18.22
N PRO A 282 -10.51 -4.55 19.44
CA PRO A 282 -9.99 -3.28 19.92
C PRO A 282 -8.50 -3.46 20.30
N LEU A 283 -7.61 -2.85 19.51
CA LEU A 283 -6.16 -2.96 19.69
C LEU A 283 -5.59 -1.69 20.27
N ASP A 284 -4.62 -1.83 21.17
CA ASP A 284 -3.87 -0.70 21.71
C ASP A 284 -3.09 -0.02 20.58
N SER A 285 -2.91 1.30 20.67
CA SER A 285 -2.10 2.09 19.71
C SER A 285 -0.73 1.47 19.42
N GLU A 286 -0.14 0.84 20.43
CA GLU A 286 1.21 0.26 20.43
C GLU A 286 1.21 -1.27 20.25
N ASP A 287 0.06 -1.91 20.01
CA ASP A 287 0.03 -3.30 19.56
C ASP A 287 0.77 -3.42 18.22
N LEU A 288 1.40 -4.58 18.00
CA LEU A 288 2.09 -4.87 16.75
C LEU A 288 1.08 -4.93 15.59
N LEU A 289 1.37 -4.22 14.50
CA LEU A 289 0.59 -4.30 13.27
C LEU A 289 1.24 -5.27 12.28
N PHE A 290 2.54 -5.10 12.02
CA PHE A 290 3.29 -5.96 11.13
C PHE A 290 4.78 -6.03 11.46
N LEU A 291 5.42 -7.08 10.94
CA LEU A 291 6.87 -7.13 10.77
C LEU A 291 7.21 -7.03 9.28
N LEU A 292 8.25 -6.27 8.96
CA LEU A 292 8.79 -6.23 7.61
C LEU A 292 10.30 -6.40 7.61
N TYR A 293 10.74 -7.50 7.01
CA TYR A 293 12.14 -7.90 7.02
C TYR A 293 12.99 -7.11 6.02
N THR A 294 14.09 -6.54 6.51
CA THR A 294 15.09 -5.83 5.70
C THR A 294 16.42 -6.57 5.69
N SER A 295 17.22 -6.37 4.65
CA SER A 295 18.60 -6.85 4.59
C SER A 295 19.44 -6.11 5.65
N GLY A 296 19.74 -6.77 6.76
CA GLY A 296 20.64 -6.24 7.78
C GLY A 296 22.09 -6.22 7.29
N SER A 297 22.89 -5.27 7.76
CA SER A 297 24.34 -5.21 7.53
C SER A 297 25.11 -6.43 8.06
N THR A 298 24.50 -7.19 8.97
CA THR A 298 25.05 -8.37 9.64
C THR A 298 24.65 -9.70 8.98
N GLY A 299 24.08 -9.67 7.78
CA GLY A 299 23.71 -10.87 7.00
C GLY A 299 22.38 -11.53 7.41
N LYS A 300 22.00 -11.50 8.69
CA LYS A 300 20.66 -11.95 9.13
C LYS A 300 19.59 -10.88 8.83
N PRO A 301 18.45 -11.23 8.20
CA PRO A 301 17.32 -10.31 8.02
C PRO A 301 16.84 -9.76 9.36
N LYS A 302 16.48 -8.48 9.41
CA LYS A 302 15.94 -7.84 10.63
C LYS A 302 14.47 -7.51 10.43
N GLY A 303 13.60 -8.06 11.29
CA GLY A 303 12.17 -7.77 11.31
C GLY A 303 11.91 -6.37 11.87
N VAL A 304 11.67 -5.40 10.99
CA VAL A 304 11.26 -4.06 11.42
C VAL A 304 9.81 -4.11 11.84
N VAL A 305 9.53 -3.69 13.07
CA VAL A 305 8.19 -3.65 13.64
C VAL A 305 7.54 -2.32 13.32
N HIS A 306 6.22 -2.32 13.10
CA HIS A 306 5.38 -1.11 13.15
C HIS A 306 4.13 -1.39 14.00
N THR A 307 3.66 -0.36 14.71
CA THR A 307 2.49 -0.41 15.59
C THR A 307 1.24 0.16 14.91
N GLN A 308 0.07 0.02 15.53
CA GLN A 308 -1.22 0.36 14.94
C GLN A 308 -1.38 1.87 14.61
N ALA A 309 -1.43 2.72 15.63
CA ALA A 309 -1.92 4.10 15.48
C ALA A 309 -0.92 5.02 14.78
N GLY A 310 0.33 5.03 15.26
CA GLY A 310 1.36 5.92 14.75
C GLY A 310 1.64 5.70 13.27
N TYR A 311 1.75 4.43 12.86
CA TYR A 311 1.99 4.07 11.47
C TYR A 311 0.81 4.43 10.55
N LEU A 312 -0.42 4.13 10.96
CA LEU A 312 -1.60 4.44 10.15
C LEU A 312 -1.79 5.95 10.00
N LEU A 313 -1.70 6.70 11.09
CA LEU A 313 -1.81 8.16 11.06
C LEU A 313 -0.78 8.77 10.11
N TYR A 314 0.45 8.29 10.23
CA TYR A 314 1.56 8.74 9.42
C TYR A 314 1.30 8.51 7.92
N THR A 315 1.00 7.27 7.53
CA THR A 315 0.77 6.92 6.12
C THR A 315 -0.47 7.61 5.55
N SER A 316 -1.51 7.79 6.37
CA SER A 316 -2.71 8.56 6.01
C SER A 316 -2.38 10.04 5.71
N LEU A 317 -1.59 10.69 6.58
CA LEU A 317 -1.16 12.08 6.39
C LEU A 317 -0.26 12.24 5.18
N THR A 318 0.80 11.44 5.06
CA THR A 318 1.74 11.59 3.95
C THR A 318 1.12 11.25 2.62
N HIS A 319 0.27 10.22 2.53
CA HIS A 319 -0.49 9.95 1.33
C HIS A 319 -1.30 11.19 0.88
N GLN A 320 -2.04 11.81 1.80
CA GLN A 320 -2.86 12.95 1.44
C GLN A 320 -2.04 14.20 1.08
N TYR A 321 -1.06 14.56 1.90
CA TYR A 321 -0.32 15.82 1.74
C TYR A 321 0.77 15.76 0.67
N VAL A 322 1.51 14.67 0.58
CA VAL A 322 2.64 14.56 -0.36
C VAL A 322 2.13 14.43 -1.78
N PHE A 323 1.04 13.68 -1.96
CA PHE A 323 0.49 13.37 -3.27
C PHE A 323 -0.73 14.22 -3.64
N ASP A 324 -1.08 15.21 -2.82
CA ASP A 324 -2.27 16.07 -2.99
C ASP A 324 -3.50 15.23 -3.36
N HIS A 325 -3.74 14.17 -2.58
CA HIS A 325 -4.83 13.25 -2.83
C HIS A 325 -6.18 13.90 -2.49
N ARG A 326 -7.14 13.73 -3.39
CA ARG A 326 -8.49 14.28 -3.33
C ARG A 326 -9.52 13.17 -3.50
N ASP A 327 -10.71 13.42 -2.98
CA ASP A 327 -11.82 12.47 -3.13
C ASP A 327 -12.10 12.19 -4.62
N GLY A 328 -12.23 10.91 -4.97
CA GLY A 328 -12.42 10.45 -6.35
C GLY A 328 -11.13 10.23 -7.16
N ASP A 329 -9.95 10.51 -6.60
CA ASP A 329 -8.69 10.21 -7.28
C ASP A 329 -8.39 8.70 -7.35
N VAL A 330 -7.67 8.34 -8.42
CA VAL A 330 -7.05 7.01 -8.59
C VAL A 330 -5.56 7.12 -8.33
N PHE A 331 -5.09 6.51 -7.24
CA PHE A 331 -3.69 6.49 -6.83
C PHE A 331 -2.95 5.27 -7.42
N GLY A 332 -1.96 5.53 -8.26
CA GLY A 332 -1.18 4.53 -8.99
C GLY A 332 0.22 4.32 -8.40
N CYS A 333 0.33 3.62 -7.27
CA CYS A 333 1.63 3.14 -6.79
C CYS A 333 1.94 1.76 -7.38
N VAL A 334 2.98 1.69 -8.20
CA VAL A 334 3.37 0.45 -8.91
C VAL A 334 4.38 -0.41 -8.11
N ALA A 335 4.47 -0.18 -6.80
CA ALA A 335 5.34 -0.95 -5.91
C ALA A 335 4.67 -2.27 -5.48
N ASP A 336 5.49 -3.26 -5.15
CA ASP A 336 5.02 -4.53 -4.61
C ASP A 336 4.73 -4.42 -3.09
N VAL A 337 3.71 -5.14 -2.62
CA VAL A 337 3.32 -5.19 -1.20
C VAL A 337 4.36 -5.84 -0.29
N GLY A 338 5.31 -6.61 -0.84
CA GLY A 338 6.48 -7.14 -0.12
C GLY A 338 7.49 -6.08 0.32
N TRP A 339 7.30 -4.81 -0.05
CA TRP A 339 8.13 -3.68 0.37
C TRP A 339 7.33 -2.67 1.18
N ILE A 340 8.04 -1.80 1.93
CA ILE A 340 7.40 -0.79 2.78
C ILE A 340 6.58 0.20 1.94
N THR A 341 7.00 0.49 0.71
CA THR A 341 6.25 1.32 -0.24
C THR A 341 4.88 0.73 -0.55
N GLY A 342 4.79 -0.58 -0.77
CA GLY A 342 3.52 -1.25 -0.97
C GLY A 342 2.65 -1.24 0.29
N HIS A 343 3.22 -1.49 1.47
CA HIS A 343 2.48 -1.37 2.72
C HIS A 343 1.86 0.03 2.87
N SER A 344 2.70 1.06 2.73
CA SER A 344 2.33 2.42 3.09
C SER A 344 1.48 3.10 2.02
N TYR A 345 1.78 2.86 0.74
CA TYR A 345 1.25 3.63 -0.38
C TYR A 345 0.54 2.79 -1.45
N VAL A 346 0.50 1.45 -1.31
CA VAL A 346 -0.50 0.63 -2.02
C VAL A 346 -1.68 0.32 -1.10
N VAL A 347 -1.43 0.07 0.20
CA VAL A 347 -2.46 -0.38 1.15
C VAL A 347 -2.89 0.72 2.13
N TYR A 348 -2.10 1.00 3.16
CA TYR A 348 -2.60 1.69 4.36
C TYR A 348 -2.93 3.17 4.14
N GLY A 349 -2.03 3.94 3.52
CA GLY A 349 -2.22 5.36 3.25
C GLY A 349 -3.42 5.64 2.35
N PRO A 350 -3.54 5.02 1.16
CA PRO A 350 -4.68 5.21 0.28
C PRO A 350 -6.00 4.73 0.89
N LEU A 351 -6.05 3.50 1.44
CA LEU A 351 -7.30 2.95 1.97
C LEU A 351 -7.77 3.68 3.24
N SER A 352 -6.87 4.17 4.10
CA SER A 352 -7.28 5.01 5.24
C SER A 352 -7.91 6.34 4.81
N ASN A 353 -7.58 6.84 3.62
CA ASN A 353 -8.14 8.06 3.05
C ASN A 353 -9.37 7.81 2.15
N GLY A 354 -9.83 6.57 2.00
CA GLY A 354 -10.99 6.27 1.14
C GLY A 354 -10.70 6.37 -0.36
N ALA A 355 -9.41 6.28 -0.73
CA ALA A 355 -8.93 6.39 -2.11
C ALA A 355 -9.27 5.14 -2.94
N THR A 356 -9.22 5.26 -4.27
CA THR A 356 -9.07 4.11 -5.17
C THR A 356 -7.58 3.90 -5.42
N THR A 357 -7.03 2.71 -5.10
CA THR A 357 -5.61 2.36 -5.27
C THR A 357 -5.42 1.28 -6.33
N VAL A 358 -4.38 1.40 -7.15
CA VAL A 358 -4.04 0.45 -8.22
C VAL A 358 -3.08 -0.61 -7.70
N LEU A 359 -3.42 -1.87 -7.90
CA LEU A 359 -2.58 -3.05 -7.64
C LEU A 359 -1.97 -3.50 -8.97
N PHE A 360 -0.73 -3.11 -9.25
CA PHE A 360 -0.08 -3.40 -10.53
C PHE A 360 0.72 -4.72 -10.48
N GLU A 361 0.19 -5.79 -11.06
CA GLU A 361 0.79 -7.13 -11.02
C GLU A 361 1.95 -7.31 -12.02
N SER A 362 1.96 -6.53 -13.10
CA SER A 362 2.86 -6.73 -14.24
C SER A 362 4.26 -6.12 -14.07
N THR A 363 4.94 -5.89 -15.20
CA THR A 363 6.22 -5.18 -15.30
C THR A 363 6.06 -3.92 -16.17
N PRO A 364 6.93 -2.90 -16.03
CA PRO A 364 6.88 -1.68 -16.85
C PRO A 364 6.96 -1.89 -18.36
N VAL A 365 7.42 -3.07 -18.81
CA VAL A 365 7.76 -3.35 -20.20
C VAL A 365 6.96 -4.52 -20.81
N TYR A 366 5.95 -5.04 -20.09
CA TYR A 366 5.10 -6.11 -20.59
C TYR A 366 3.68 -5.60 -20.89
N PRO A 367 3.14 -5.81 -22.10
CA PRO A 367 3.78 -6.46 -23.25
C PRO A 367 4.81 -5.57 -23.96
N ASP A 368 4.83 -4.27 -23.66
CA ASP A 368 5.74 -3.30 -24.24
C ASP A 368 6.08 -2.15 -23.27
N PRO A 369 7.09 -1.29 -23.58
CA PRO A 369 7.51 -0.16 -22.72
C PRO A 369 6.46 0.93 -22.51
N GLY A 370 5.30 0.85 -23.17
CA GLY A 370 4.17 1.73 -22.97
C GLY A 370 3.30 1.36 -21.77
N ARG A 371 3.53 0.21 -21.09
CA ARG A 371 2.57 -0.39 -20.16
C ARG A 371 2.09 0.54 -19.05
N TYR A 372 2.98 1.27 -18.40
CA TYR A 372 2.59 2.22 -17.34
C TYR A 372 1.68 3.32 -17.88
N TRP A 373 1.97 3.84 -19.07
CA TRP A 373 1.27 4.99 -19.64
C TRP A 373 -0.07 4.60 -20.25
N GLU A 374 -0.16 3.39 -20.82
CA GLU A 374 -1.42 2.75 -21.16
C GLU A 374 -2.33 2.63 -19.93
N THR A 375 -1.77 2.14 -18.82
CA THR A 375 -2.51 1.97 -17.56
C THR A 375 -2.98 3.31 -17.02
N VAL A 376 -2.13 4.36 -17.08
CA VAL A 376 -2.50 5.74 -16.70
C VAL A 376 -3.68 6.23 -17.53
N GLN A 377 -3.63 6.09 -18.85
CA GLN A 377 -4.70 6.54 -19.74
C GLN A 377 -6.02 5.80 -19.46
N ARG A 378 -5.98 4.46 -19.44
CA ARG A 378 -7.18 3.62 -19.31
C ARG A 378 -7.83 3.77 -17.94
N LEU A 379 -7.04 3.77 -16.87
CA LEU A 379 -7.54 3.85 -15.49
C LEU A 379 -7.70 5.30 -14.99
N ARG A 380 -7.31 6.29 -15.80
CA ARG A 380 -7.31 7.72 -15.45
C ARG A 380 -6.56 8.00 -14.13
N ILE A 381 -5.37 7.41 -13.98
CA ILE A 381 -4.53 7.56 -12.78
C ILE A 381 -4.24 9.05 -12.57
N SER A 382 -4.44 9.51 -11.32
CA SER A 382 -4.26 10.90 -10.91
C SER A 382 -2.88 11.16 -10.30
N GLN A 383 -2.33 10.17 -9.60
CA GLN A 383 -0.97 10.23 -9.08
C GLN A 383 -0.23 8.95 -9.43
N PHE A 384 0.98 9.08 -9.98
CA PHE A 384 1.83 7.95 -10.30
C PHE A 384 3.03 7.91 -9.36
N TYR A 385 3.29 6.76 -8.76
CA TYR A 385 4.38 6.60 -7.80
C TYR A 385 5.19 5.33 -8.09
N GLY A 386 6.47 5.51 -8.45
CA GLY A 386 7.35 4.42 -8.88
C GLY A 386 8.82 4.65 -8.54
N ALA A 387 9.64 3.61 -8.73
CA ALA A 387 11.07 3.66 -8.41
C ALA A 387 11.89 4.21 -9.59
N PRO A 388 12.97 4.98 -9.33
CA PRO A 388 13.91 5.43 -10.36
C PRO A 388 14.46 4.33 -11.26
N THR A 389 14.63 3.10 -10.76
CA THR A 389 15.10 1.95 -11.55
C THR A 389 14.15 1.65 -12.71
N ALA A 390 12.84 1.70 -12.47
CA ALA A 390 11.85 1.52 -13.52
C ALA A 390 11.84 2.72 -14.49
N LEU A 391 11.97 3.94 -13.96
CA LEU A 391 12.04 5.16 -14.79
C LEU A 391 13.27 5.15 -15.71
N ARG A 392 14.45 4.78 -15.19
CA ARG A 392 15.69 4.64 -15.98
C ARG A 392 15.61 3.51 -17.00
N LEU A 393 14.84 2.46 -16.74
CA LEU A 393 14.58 1.42 -17.75
C LEU A 393 13.76 1.99 -18.90
N LEU A 394 12.67 2.70 -18.59
CA LEU A 394 11.77 3.28 -19.59
C LEU A 394 12.40 4.42 -20.40
N LEU A 395 13.26 5.21 -19.75
CA LEU A 395 14.04 6.30 -20.35
C LEU A 395 14.92 5.83 -21.53
N LYS A 396 15.30 4.54 -21.60
CA LYS A 396 16.10 4.00 -22.70
C LYS A 396 15.32 3.84 -24.01
N TYR A 397 13.99 3.88 -23.95
CA TYR A 397 13.12 3.75 -25.10
C TYR A 397 12.72 5.12 -25.64
N ASP A 398 12.28 5.14 -26.91
CA ASP A 398 11.82 6.38 -27.53
C ASP A 398 10.60 6.96 -26.82
N ASP A 399 10.56 8.28 -26.69
CA ASP A 399 9.49 9.02 -26.04
C ASP A 399 8.10 8.73 -26.65
N SER A 400 8.01 8.27 -27.89
CA SER A 400 6.74 7.88 -28.52
C SER A 400 5.99 6.80 -27.73
N TRP A 401 6.67 5.94 -26.97
CA TRP A 401 6.04 4.97 -26.07
C TRP A 401 5.28 5.63 -24.93
N VAL A 402 5.68 6.84 -24.55
CA VAL A 402 4.96 7.67 -23.56
C VAL A 402 3.92 8.53 -24.27
N LYS A 403 4.37 9.33 -25.26
CA LYS A 403 3.62 10.41 -25.91
C LYS A 403 2.37 9.94 -26.66
N LYS A 404 2.29 8.65 -27.04
CA LYS A 404 1.11 8.08 -27.70
C LYS A 404 -0.11 7.89 -26.78
N PHE A 405 0.06 8.01 -25.45
CA PHE A 405 -1.02 7.87 -24.48
C PHE A 405 -1.40 9.22 -23.85
N ASP A 406 -2.69 9.43 -23.60
CA ASP A 406 -3.22 10.55 -22.83
C ASP A 406 -2.87 10.40 -21.34
N ARG A 407 -2.11 11.35 -20.83
CA ARG A 407 -1.66 11.44 -19.43
C ARG A 407 -2.21 12.69 -18.74
N SER A 408 -3.27 13.28 -19.27
CA SER A 408 -3.88 14.51 -18.75
C SER A 408 -4.51 14.35 -17.36
N SER A 409 -4.85 13.12 -16.96
CA SER A 409 -5.34 12.81 -15.60
C SER A 409 -4.28 12.98 -14.53
N LEU A 410 -2.99 12.84 -14.86
CA LEU A 410 -1.90 12.95 -13.90
C LEU A 410 -1.80 14.39 -13.36
N ARG A 411 -1.64 14.47 -12.03
CA ARG A 411 -1.43 15.71 -11.28
C ARG A 411 -0.20 15.65 -10.39
N THR A 412 0.25 14.46 -9.99
CA THR A 412 1.47 14.31 -9.19
C THR A 412 2.26 13.10 -9.64
N LEU A 413 3.57 13.31 -9.80
CA LEU A 413 4.53 12.26 -10.08
C LEU A 413 5.39 12.07 -8.84
N GLY A 414 5.58 10.83 -8.39
CA GLY A 414 6.41 10.52 -7.25
C GLY A 414 7.53 9.55 -7.59
N SER A 415 8.68 9.74 -6.96
CA SER A 415 9.83 8.84 -7.03
C SER A 415 10.26 8.36 -5.65
N VAL A 416 10.70 7.10 -5.53
CA VAL A 416 11.03 6.48 -4.23
C VAL A 416 12.08 5.37 -4.32
N GLY A 417 12.81 5.22 -3.22
CA GLY A 417 13.58 4.01 -2.90
C GLY A 417 15.07 4.14 -3.18
N GLU A 418 15.46 5.02 -4.09
CA GLU A 418 16.84 5.32 -4.42
C GLU A 418 16.96 6.76 -4.96
N PRO A 419 18.17 7.34 -5.04
CA PRO A 419 18.36 8.63 -5.69
C PRO A 419 17.94 8.59 -7.17
N ILE A 420 17.07 9.52 -7.55
CA ILE A 420 16.74 9.78 -8.95
C ILE A 420 17.82 10.65 -9.59
N ASN A 421 18.39 10.20 -10.72
CA ASN A 421 19.41 10.95 -11.43
C ASN A 421 18.76 12.10 -12.24
N HIS A 422 19.56 13.12 -12.54
CA HIS A 422 19.10 14.34 -13.23
C HIS A 422 18.37 14.04 -14.54
N GLU A 423 18.88 13.09 -15.34
CA GLU A 423 18.27 12.70 -16.61
C GLU A 423 16.86 12.11 -16.43
N ALA A 424 16.69 11.14 -15.52
CA ALA A 424 15.37 10.56 -15.24
C ALA A 424 14.43 11.57 -14.60
N TRP A 425 14.93 12.49 -13.77
CA TRP A 425 14.14 13.59 -13.21
C TRP A 425 13.53 14.45 -14.30
N HIS A 426 14.38 14.96 -15.21
CA HIS A 426 13.94 15.83 -16.30
C HIS A 426 13.00 15.12 -17.26
N TRP A 427 13.29 13.86 -17.61
CA TRP A 427 12.42 13.07 -18.45
C TRP A 427 11.06 12.82 -17.80
N PHE A 428 11.04 12.44 -16.52
CA PHE A 428 9.79 12.14 -15.82
C PHE A 428 8.93 13.40 -15.65
N HIS A 429 9.53 14.54 -15.33
CA HIS A 429 8.81 15.81 -15.27
C HIS A 429 8.36 16.32 -16.66
N SER A 430 9.24 16.32 -17.65
CA SER A 430 9.02 17.01 -18.93
C SER A 430 8.29 16.16 -19.97
N VAL A 431 8.59 14.85 -20.04
CA VAL A 431 7.98 13.93 -21.02
C VAL A 431 6.72 13.30 -20.44
N VAL A 432 6.82 12.68 -19.26
CA VAL A 432 5.67 12.01 -18.64
C VAL A 432 4.69 13.05 -18.10
N GLY A 433 5.16 13.99 -17.29
CA GLY A 433 4.34 15.03 -16.66
C GLY A 433 4.04 16.25 -17.52
N GLU A 434 4.65 16.36 -18.71
CA GLU A 434 4.49 17.49 -19.65
C GLU A 434 4.80 18.87 -19.02
N GLY A 435 5.65 18.88 -17.99
CA GLY A 435 5.94 20.08 -17.19
C GLY A 435 4.75 20.59 -16.36
N ARG A 436 3.61 19.88 -16.37
CA ARG A 436 2.39 20.24 -15.63
C ARG A 436 2.34 19.63 -14.24
N CYS A 437 2.89 18.42 -14.09
CA CYS A 437 2.80 17.66 -12.85
C CYS A 437 3.98 17.99 -11.93
N PRO A 438 3.77 18.43 -10.68
CA PRO A 438 4.81 18.38 -9.66
C PRO A 438 5.43 16.98 -9.57
N LEU A 439 6.76 16.95 -9.55
CA LEU A 439 7.54 15.76 -9.24
C LEU A 439 8.01 15.84 -7.78
N VAL A 440 7.65 14.83 -6.99
CA VAL A 440 8.05 14.66 -5.59
C VAL A 440 9.10 13.55 -5.47
N ASP A 441 10.30 13.91 -5.02
CA ASP A 441 11.31 12.94 -4.60
C ASP A 441 11.05 12.55 -3.15
N THR A 442 10.91 11.27 -2.88
CA THR A 442 10.51 10.80 -1.56
C THR A 442 11.57 9.91 -0.95
N TRP A 443 12.22 10.45 0.07
CA TRP A 443 13.32 9.80 0.78
C TRP A 443 12.84 9.28 2.13
N TRP A 444 12.84 7.96 2.29
CA TRP A 444 12.38 7.29 3.50
C TRP A 444 12.87 5.85 3.55
N GLN A 445 12.72 5.18 4.69
CA GLN A 445 13.21 3.82 4.88
C GLN A 445 12.18 2.97 5.62
N THR A 446 12.34 1.65 5.58
CA THR A 446 11.45 0.74 6.32
C THR A 446 11.35 1.06 7.82
N ALA A 447 12.44 1.52 8.44
CA ALA A 447 12.48 1.90 9.86
C ALA A 447 12.25 3.40 10.12
N VAL A 448 12.22 4.23 9.08
CA VAL A 448 12.35 5.69 9.17
C VAL A 448 11.30 6.38 8.31
N LEU A 449 10.59 7.33 8.93
CA LEU A 449 9.58 8.14 8.25
C LEU A 449 10.17 9.04 7.15
N MET A 450 9.35 9.35 6.16
CA MET A 450 9.63 10.09 4.94
C MET A 450 9.94 11.57 5.12
N ARG A 451 11.00 11.95 4.43
CA ARG A 451 11.33 13.31 4.00
C ARG A 451 11.08 13.38 2.49
N PHE A 452 10.74 14.54 1.97
CA PHE A 452 10.52 14.69 0.54
C PHE A 452 10.92 16.07 0.04
N TRP A 453 11.15 16.16 -1.26
CA TRP A 453 11.52 17.36 -1.99
C TRP A 453 10.61 17.52 -3.21
N SER A 454 10.13 18.74 -3.48
CA SER A 454 9.29 19.06 -4.66
C SER A 454 9.76 20.37 -5.31
N GLN A 455 9.67 20.44 -6.64
CA GLN A 455 9.97 21.67 -7.41
C GLN A 455 8.84 22.71 -7.38
N SER A 456 7.58 22.28 -7.22
CA SER A 456 6.39 23.16 -7.38
C SER A 456 5.71 23.50 -6.06
N VAL A 457 5.97 22.70 -5.03
CA VAL A 457 5.45 22.91 -3.68
C VAL A 457 6.68 23.10 -2.81
N GLY A 458 7.03 24.36 -2.49
CA GLY A 458 8.20 24.66 -1.66
C GLY A 458 8.27 23.72 -0.46
N GLN A 459 9.48 23.19 -0.17
CA GLN A 459 9.77 22.14 0.82
C GLN A 459 8.61 21.81 1.75
N VAL A 460 7.80 20.83 1.37
CA VAL A 460 6.87 20.22 2.30
C VAL A 460 7.67 19.13 2.99
N SER A 461 8.00 19.33 4.25
CA SER A 461 8.67 18.33 5.08
C SER A 461 7.93 18.35 6.38
N PHE A 462 7.17 17.32 6.73
CA PHE A 462 6.75 17.17 8.12
C PHE A 462 7.94 16.58 8.88
N ARG A 463 8.82 17.44 9.37
CA ARG A 463 9.81 17.00 10.36
C ARG A 463 9.10 16.92 11.71
N ALA A 464 9.23 15.77 12.38
CA ALA A 464 9.43 15.83 13.81
C ALA A 464 10.81 16.48 14.02
N GLY A 465 10.85 17.65 14.69
CA GLY A 465 11.98 18.60 14.77
C GLY A 465 13.38 18.00 14.93
N LEU A 466 14.45 18.62 14.42
CA LEU A 466 15.16 19.73 15.07
C LEU A 466 15.61 20.89 14.13
N PRO A 467 15.98 22.08 14.67
CA PRO A 467 16.76 23.10 13.97
C PRO A 467 18.22 22.66 13.78
N HIS A 468 18.91 23.27 12.81
CA HIS A 468 20.33 23.05 12.55
C HIS A 468 21.20 23.40 13.78
N ASP A 469 21.75 22.40 14.45
CA ASP A 469 22.99 22.55 15.22
C ASP A 469 23.90 21.34 14.96
N ARG A 470 25.22 21.57 14.92
CA ARG A 470 26.26 20.69 14.35
C ARG A 470 26.55 19.39 15.12
N ARG A 471 25.61 18.84 15.88
CA ARG A 471 25.80 17.55 16.57
C ARG A 471 24.56 16.69 16.39
N GLY A 472 24.70 15.63 15.60
CA GLY A 472 23.61 14.77 15.15
C GLY A 472 22.78 14.19 16.30
N SER A 473 21.46 14.42 16.22
CA SER A 473 20.44 13.64 16.92
C SER A 473 19.19 13.58 16.03
N LEU A 474 18.66 12.36 15.83
CA LEU A 474 17.47 12.04 15.02
C LEU A 474 16.20 12.24 15.88
N SER A 475 15.01 12.32 15.27
CA SER A 475 13.75 12.67 15.96
C SER A 475 12.84 11.47 16.24
N CYS A 476 11.97 11.56 17.27
CA CYS A 476 11.25 10.42 17.86
C CYS A 476 10.16 9.78 16.98
N LEU A 477 9.60 10.51 16.03
CA LEU A 477 8.74 9.90 15.01
C LEU A 477 9.57 9.16 13.95
N THR A 478 10.82 9.57 13.76
CA THR A 478 11.65 9.16 12.62
C THR A 478 12.39 7.85 12.82
N GLN A 479 12.19 7.12 13.93
CA GLN A 479 12.71 5.75 14.08
C GLN A 479 11.68 4.88 14.80
N VAL A 480 11.20 3.83 14.13
CA VAL A 480 10.64 2.68 14.84
C VAL A 480 11.79 1.73 15.12
N LEU A 481 12.03 1.47 16.39
CA LEU A 481 13.11 0.59 16.82
C LEU A 481 12.83 -0.85 16.45
N ILE A 482 13.88 -1.48 15.93
CA ILE A 482 14.02 -2.93 15.84
C ILE A 482 14.02 -3.45 17.27
N LYS A 483 12.86 -3.88 17.78
CA LYS A 483 12.80 -4.72 18.98
C LYS A 483 13.41 -6.06 18.59
N HIS A 484 14.66 -6.30 18.99
CA HIS A 484 15.16 -7.66 19.08
C HIS A 484 14.35 -8.37 20.15
N GLN A 485 13.47 -9.29 19.75
CA GLN A 485 13.02 -10.33 20.66
C GLN A 485 14.23 -11.23 20.89
N SER A 486 14.76 -11.18 22.11
CA SER A 486 15.68 -12.17 22.66
C SER A 486 14.94 -13.43 23.05
#